data_AF-A0A3D3GGQ8-F1
#
_entry.id   AF-A0A3D3GGQ8-F1
#
_cell.length_a   1.000
_cell.length_b   1.000
_cell.length_c   1.000
_cell.angle_alpha   90.00
_cell.angle_beta   90.00
_cell.angle_gamma   90.00
#
_symmetry.space_group_name_H-M   'P 1'
#
loop_
_entity.id
_entity.type
_entity.pdbx_description
1 polymer ?
#
loop_
_entity_poly.entity_id
_entity_poly.type
_entity_poly.pdbx_seq_one_letter_code
_entity_poly.pdbx_strand_id
1 'polypeptide(L)'
;MTLQSNKHMDRKELKRPDQFTTSITRFFGELAKNRKAVAVVALAVILGSAVAMLFISRKQADGQKAHDELFLANDAVDKRLEALSKAATDAAADSSTTQTKKPGAKKVPPKPEKSIDSEQFAFKKLNVDQEFADAVQKYKAVIEKFGSTRAAFEARTALGALYLHHGEPEKAVPWLKAAAESAPGPAAKAYAWSSLGYALEDSAKTAEALQAFEKAMNLGESNLKGDLLLAIARCQEVLNDKAKARATYDQIISQLPNTEFAKNARFFKNRIQ
;
A
#
# COMPACT_ATOMS: atom_id res chain seq x y z
N MET A 1 32.16 -26.81 -47.16
CA MET A 1 33.27 -26.07 -46.52
C MET A 1 33.00 -24.59 -46.78
N THR A 2 32.82 -23.69 -45.81
CA THR A 2 33.41 -23.60 -44.47
C THR A 2 32.54 -22.67 -43.61
N LEU A 3 32.35 -23.03 -42.34
CA LEU A 3 31.67 -22.27 -41.28
C LEU A 3 32.45 -20.99 -40.93
N GLN A 4 31.77 -19.86 -40.74
CA GLN A 4 32.22 -18.76 -39.87
C GLN A 4 31.01 -18.18 -39.14
N SER A 5 30.71 -18.70 -37.95
CA SER A 5 31.21 -18.24 -36.65
C SER A 5 30.33 -17.14 -36.08
N ASN A 6 29.32 -17.60 -35.34
CA ASN A 6 28.44 -16.82 -34.50
C ASN A 6 29.29 -16.16 -33.41
N LYS A 7 29.63 -14.87 -33.59
CA LYS A 7 30.51 -14.14 -32.68
C LYS A 7 29.76 -13.83 -31.38
N HIS A 8 29.84 -14.76 -30.44
CA HIS A 8 29.38 -14.60 -29.07
C HIS A 8 30.21 -13.49 -28.42
N MET A 9 29.61 -12.34 -28.12
CA MET A 9 30.32 -11.24 -27.46
C MET A 9 30.60 -11.63 -26.01
N ASP A 10 31.88 -11.86 -25.71
CA ASP A 10 32.38 -12.25 -24.40
C ASP A 10 32.18 -11.09 -23.41
N ARG A 11 31.53 -11.36 -22.27
CA ARG A 11 31.17 -10.36 -21.24
C ARG A 11 32.38 -9.63 -20.64
N LYS A 12 33.61 -10.09 -20.93
CA LYS A 12 34.87 -9.46 -20.47
C LYS A 12 35.36 -8.29 -21.35
N GLU A 13 34.82 -8.07 -22.55
CA GLU A 13 35.25 -6.95 -23.43
C GLU A 13 34.67 -5.58 -23.01
N LEU A 14 33.66 -5.55 -22.15
CA LEU A 14 32.97 -4.31 -21.72
C LEU A 14 33.72 -3.48 -20.65
N LYS A 15 34.98 -3.80 -20.34
CA LYS A 15 35.77 -3.15 -19.26
C LYS A 15 36.93 -2.26 -19.72
N ARG A 16 37.06 -1.94 -21.02
CA ARG A 16 38.11 -1.02 -21.50
C ARG A 16 37.49 0.27 -22.06
N PRO A 17 37.57 1.40 -21.33
CA PRO A 17 37.03 2.70 -21.77
C PRO A 17 37.45 3.08 -23.20
N ASP A 18 38.66 2.73 -23.59
CA ASP A 18 39.25 3.11 -24.89
C ASP A 18 38.60 2.43 -26.10
N GLN A 19 38.07 1.21 -25.95
CA GLN A 19 37.42 0.52 -27.07
C GLN A 19 36.03 1.10 -27.37
N PHE A 20 35.34 1.52 -26.32
CA PHE A 20 34.04 2.18 -26.44
C PHE A 20 34.17 3.58 -27.06
N THR A 21 35.12 4.39 -26.56
CA THR A 21 35.38 5.74 -27.09
C THR A 21 35.84 5.71 -28.54
N THR A 22 36.68 4.74 -28.92
CA THR A 22 37.12 4.56 -30.32
C THR A 22 35.96 4.16 -31.22
N SER A 23 35.08 3.27 -30.76
CA SER A 23 33.90 2.82 -31.52
C SER A 23 32.90 3.96 -31.72
N ILE A 24 32.66 4.77 -30.68
CA ILE A 24 31.82 5.98 -30.76
C ILE A 24 32.42 6.99 -31.74
N THR A 25 33.71 7.28 -31.63
CA THR A 25 34.39 8.25 -32.50
C THR A 25 34.33 7.82 -33.97
N ARG A 26 34.51 6.52 -34.25
CA ARG A 26 34.36 5.97 -35.61
C ARG A 26 32.92 6.09 -36.11
N PHE A 27 31.93 5.75 -35.29
CA PHE A 27 30.51 5.87 -35.64
C PHE A 27 30.11 7.31 -36.00
N PHE A 28 30.45 8.28 -35.14
CA PHE A 28 30.16 9.69 -35.42
C PHE A 28 30.96 10.22 -36.62
N GLY A 29 32.20 9.75 -36.80
CA GLY A 29 33.02 10.08 -37.97
C GLY A 29 32.45 9.54 -39.29
N GLU A 30 31.85 8.35 -39.29
CA GLU A 30 31.14 7.81 -40.47
C GLU A 30 29.78 8.49 -40.69
N LEU A 31 29.06 8.78 -39.61
CA LEU A 31 27.77 9.47 -39.66
C LEU A 31 27.92 10.87 -40.26
N ALA A 32 28.92 11.63 -39.84
CA ALA A 32 29.19 13.00 -40.31
C ALA A 32 29.51 13.07 -41.82
N LYS A 33 30.03 11.98 -42.42
CA LYS A 33 30.32 11.92 -43.85
C LYS A 33 29.06 11.85 -44.72
N ASN A 34 27.91 11.48 -44.15
CA ASN A 34 26.66 11.32 -44.88
C ASN A 34 25.56 12.23 -44.32
N ARG A 35 25.36 13.40 -44.95
CA ARG A 35 24.30 14.36 -44.57
C ARG A 35 22.90 13.74 -44.47
N LYS A 36 22.57 12.75 -45.32
CA LYS A 36 21.29 12.04 -45.23
C LYS A 36 21.22 11.17 -43.98
N ALA A 37 22.31 10.48 -43.63
CA ALA A 37 22.37 9.68 -42.40
C ALA A 37 22.28 10.56 -41.14
N VAL A 38 22.96 11.71 -41.11
CA VAL A 38 22.81 12.72 -40.03
C VAL A 38 21.35 13.16 -39.90
N ALA A 39 20.70 13.50 -41.02
CA ALA A 39 19.31 13.93 -41.01
C ALA A 39 18.37 12.83 -40.49
N VAL A 40 18.56 11.57 -40.89
CA VAL A 40 17.77 10.43 -40.42
C VAL A 40 17.94 10.21 -38.91
N VAL A 41 19.19 10.26 -38.41
CA VAL A 41 19.45 10.11 -36.97
C VAL A 41 18.85 11.27 -36.17
N ALA A 42 18.98 12.51 -36.65
CA ALA A 42 18.36 13.67 -36.01
C ALA A 42 16.83 13.56 -35.96
N LEU A 43 16.20 13.12 -37.05
CA LEU A 43 14.76 12.94 -37.15
C LEU A 43 14.28 11.79 -36.25
N ALA A 44 15.06 10.71 -36.14
CA ALA A 44 14.79 9.62 -35.20
C ALA A 44 14.87 10.07 -33.73
N VAL A 45 15.84 10.93 -33.38
CA VAL A 45 15.95 11.51 -32.03
C VAL A 45 14.78 12.43 -31.72
N ILE A 46 14.35 13.27 -32.67
CA ILE A 46 13.19 14.16 -32.52
C ILE A 46 11.89 13.34 -32.37
N LEU A 47 11.70 12.30 -33.18
CA LEU A 47 10.55 11.40 -33.04
C LEU A 47 10.58 10.67 -31.70
N GLY A 48 11.74 10.16 -31.29
CA GLY A 48 11.90 9.48 -30.01
C GLY A 48 11.60 10.39 -28.82
N SER A 49 12.07 11.64 -28.85
CA SER A 49 11.78 12.61 -27.79
C SER A 49 10.31 13.04 -27.79
N ALA A 50 9.68 13.22 -28.96
CA ALA A 50 8.25 13.52 -29.05
C ALA A 50 7.38 12.37 -28.50
N VAL A 51 7.71 11.12 -28.81
CA VAL A 51 7.02 9.93 -28.27
C VAL A 51 7.22 9.84 -26.76
N ALA A 52 8.43 10.07 -26.25
CA ALA A 52 8.70 10.10 -24.82
C ALA A 52 7.91 11.21 -24.11
N MET A 53 7.83 12.41 -24.71
CA MET A 53 7.07 13.54 -24.17
C MET A 53 5.57 13.25 -24.14
N LEU A 54 5.01 12.64 -25.19
CA LEU A 54 3.61 12.19 -25.21
C LEU A 54 3.34 11.11 -24.16
N PHE A 55 4.26 10.17 -23.99
CA PHE A 55 4.14 9.13 -22.97
C PHE A 55 4.17 9.71 -21.55
N ILE A 56 5.10 10.62 -21.25
CA ILE A 56 5.18 11.32 -19.96
C ILE A 56 3.92 12.17 -19.72
N SER A 57 3.47 12.92 -20.74
CA SER A 57 2.27 13.77 -20.63
C SER A 57 1.01 12.96 -20.37
N ARG A 58 0.83 11.82 -21.05
CA ARG A 58 -0.27 10.88 -20.78
C ARG A 58 -0.18 10.33 -19.36
N LYS A 59 1.01 9.87 -18.95
CA LYS A 59 1.22 9.31 -17.60
C LYS A 59 0.93 10.34 -16.49
N GLN A 60 1.28 11.61 -16.71
CA GLN A 60 0.96 12.69 -15.77
C GLN A 60 -0.54 12.99 -15.71
N ALA A 61 -1.21 13.07 -16.87
CA ALA A 61 -2.65 13.28 -16.94
C ALA A 61 -3.44 12.13 -16.29
N ASP A 62 -3.03 10.89 -16.54
CA ASP A 62 -3.60 9.70 -15.91
C ASP A 62 -3.36 9.71 -14.40
N GLY A 63 -2.17 10.14 -13.95
CA GLY A 63 -1.85 10.29 -12.54
C GLY A 63 -2.78 11.27 -11.80
N GLN A 64 -3.05 12.43 -12.40
CA GLN A 64 -3.95 13.43 -11.81
C GLN A 64 -5.40 12.93 -11.76
N LYS A 65 -5.92 12.40 -12.89
CA LYS A 65 -7.27 11.82 -12.94
C LYS A 65 -7.43 10.66 -11.95
N ALA A 66 -6.41 9.81 -11.82
CA ALA A 66 -6.44 8.71 -10.88
C ALA A 66 -6.51 9.21 -9.43
N HIS A 67 -5.82 10.30 -9.11
CA HIS A 67 -5.88 10.91 -7.78
C HIS A 67 -7.26 11.52 -7.50
N ASP A 68 -7.86 12.21 -8.47
CA ASP A 68 -9.21 12.77 -8.35
C ASP A 68 -10.27 11.66 -8.16
N GLU A 69 -10.20 10.59 -8.95
CA GLU A 69 -11.12 9.44 -8.79
C GLU A 69 -10.90 8.71 -7.45
N LEU A 70 -9.65 8.61 -6.98
CA LEU A 70 -9.35 8.06 -5.64
C LEU A 70 -9.91 8.94 -4.53
N PHE A 71 -9.82 10.26 -4.66
CA PHE A 71 -10.40 11.20 -3.70
C PHE A 71 -11.91 10.98 -3.58
N LEU A 72 -12.62 10.83 -4.69
CA LEU A 72 -14.06 10.54 -4.70
C LEU A 72 -14.39 9.18 -4.05
N ALA A 73 -13.51 8.18 -4.19
CA ALA A 73 -13.68 6.89 -3.53
C ALA A 73 -13.57 7.00 -2.01
N ASN A 74 -12.56 7.74 -1.52
CA ASN A 74 -12.37 7.99 -0.08
C ASN A 74 -13.52 8.84 0.50
N ASP A 75 -13.93 9.91 -0.20
CA ASP A 75 -15.05 10.76 0.20
C ASP A 75 -16.37 9.99 0.30
N ALA A 76 -16.58 8.97 -0.54
CA ALA A 76 -17.75 8.10 -0.44
C ALA A 76 -17.74 7.24 0.83
N VAL A 77 -16.57 6.79 1.31
CA VAL A 77 -16.44 6.10 2.60
C VAL A 77 -16.77 7.05 3.74
N ASP A 78 -16.15 8.24 3.75
CA ASP A 78 -16.32 9.23 4.81
C ASP A 78 -17.80 9.64 4.94
N LYS A 79 -18.45 10.00 3.82
CA LYS A 79 -19.88 10.32 3.80
C LYS A 79 -20.75 9.18 4.30
N ARG A 80 -20.39 7.93 4.00
CA ARG A 80 -21.15 6.78 4.50
C ARG A 80 -20.99 6.61 6.00
N LEU A 81 -19.78 6.74 6.53
CA LEU A 81 -19.51 6.69 7.96
C LEU A 81 -20.26 7.80 8.71
N GLU A 82 -20.25 9.02 8.17
CA GLU A 82 -21.03 10.15 8.73
C GLU A 82 -22.53 9.85 8.71
N ALA A 83 -23.06 9.30 7.62
CA ALA A 83 -24.47 8.93 7.53
C ALA A 83 -24.86 7.82 8.53
N LEU A 84 -23.98 6.82 8.73
CA LEU A 84 -24.18 5.76 9.72
C LEU A 84 -24.18 6.31 11.14
N SER A 85 -23.22 7.20 11.44
CA SER A 85 -23.14 7.91 12.72
C SER A 85 -24.42 8.70 13.00
N LYS A 86 -24.86 9.51 12.04
CA LYS A 86 -26.08 10.30 12.18
C LYS A 86 -27.33 9.44 12.37
N ALA A 87 -27.47 8.36 11.60
CA ALA A 87 -28.61 7.46 11.77
C ALA A 87 -28.65 6.82 13.17
N ALA A 88 -27.48 6.54 13.76
CA ALA A 88 -27.40 6.01 15.11
C ALA A 88 -27.74 7.04 16.19
N THR A 89 -27.35 8.30 16.02
CA THR A 89 -27.71 9.37 16.97
C THR A 89 -29.20 9.70 16.91
N ASP A 90 -29.79 9.73 15.71
CA ASP A 90 -31.23 9.94 15.52
C ASP A 90 -32.05 8.79 16.16
N ALA A 91 -31.64 7.53 15.95
CA ALA A 91 -32.28 6.38 16.59
C ALA A 91 -32.18 6.38 18.14
N ALA A 92 -31.08 6.91 18.68
CA ALA A 92 -30.91 7.12 20.12
C ALA A 92 -31.80 8.25 20.68
N ALA A 93 -32.06 9.28 19.88
CA ALA A 93 -32.98 10.37 20.23
C ALA A 93 -34.45 9.91 20.21
N ASP A 94 -34.83 9.08 19.24
CA ASP A 94 -36.18 8.53 19.15
C ASP A 94 -36.49 7.56 20.29
N SER A 95 -35.50 6.77 20.72
CA SER A 95 -35.63 5.84 21.86
C SER A 95 -35.60 6.53 23.23
N SER A 96 -35.21 7.81 23.32
CA SER A 96 -35.22 8.61 24.56
C SER A 96 -36.44 9.53 24.72
N THR A 97 -37.41 9.50 23.80
CA THR A 97 -38.65 10.31 23.88
C THR A 97 -39.75 9.68 24.77
N THR A 98 -39.36 9.03 25.87
CA THR A 98 -40.27 8.75 27.01
C THR A 98 -39.56 9.08 28.33
N GLN A 99 -39.15 10.33 28.54
CA GLN A 99 -39.14 10.98 29.87
C GLN A 99 -38.83 12.49 29.78
N THR A 100 -39.87 13.29 30.06
CA THR A 100 -39.87 14.65 30.65
C THR A 100 -38.98 15.76 30.07
N LYS A 101 -39.64 16.73 29.41
CA LYS A 101 -39.15 18.09 29.14
C LYS A 101 -38.66 18.79 30.42
N LYS A 102 -37.50 19.45 30.35
CA LYS A 102 -37.22 20.68 31.12
C LYS A 102 -36.49 21.69 30.22
N PRO A 103 -36.92 22.97 30.14
CA PRO A 103 -36.39 23.92 29.17
C PRO A 103 -35.22 24.74 29.72
N GLY A 104 -34.22 24.99 28.88
CA GLY A 104 -33.32 26.15 29.01
C GLY A 104 -31.82 25.83 29.04
N ALA A 105 -31.17 25.87 27.88
CA ALA A 105 -29.78 26.31 27.74
C ALA A 105 -29.51 26.70 26.27
N LYS A 106 -28.91 27.88 26.06
CA LYS A 106 -28.63 28.48 24.76
C LYS A 106 -27.69 27.59 23.92
N LYS A 107 -28.10 27.26 22.69
CA LYS A 107 -27.25 26.67 21.65
C LYS A 107 -26.15 27.65 21.26
N VAL A 108 -24.91 27.35 21.63
CA VAL A 108 -23.72 27.83 20.92
C VAL A 108 -23.39 26.75 19.87
N PRO A 109 -23.25 27.09 18.58
CA PRO A 109 -22.92 26.09 17.56
C PRO A 109 -21.43 25.72 17.67
N PRO A 110 -21.06 24.42 17.79
CA PRO A 110 -19.66 24.06 17.65
C PRO A 110 -19.29 24.02 16.15
N LYS A 111 -18.07 24.51 15.87
CA LYS A 111 -17.34 24.44 14.59
C LYS A 111 -17.17 22.98 14.12
N PRO A 112 -16.89 22.73 12.83
CA PRO A 112 -16.79 21.38 12.26
C PRO A 112 -15.46 20.73 12.66
N GLU A 113 -15.46 20.08 13.81
CA GLU A 113 -14.45 19.12 14.22
C GLU A 113 -14.98 17.75 13.81
N LYS A 114 -14.18 16.92 13.10
CA LYS A 114 -14.59 15.58 12.66
C LYS A 114 -15.21 14.86 13.86
N SER A 115 -16.52 14.63 13.83
CA SER A 115 -17.27 14.19 15.01
C SER A 115 -16.74 12.84 15.47
N ILE A 116 -16.43 12.74 16.77
CA ILE A 116 -15.98 11.54 17.51
C ILE A 116 -16.83 10.28 17.18
N ASP A 117 -18.03 10.47 16.66
CA ASP A 117 -19.00 9.43 16.33
C ASP A 117 -18.72 8.65 15.02
N SER A 118 -17.94 9.20 14.07
CA SER A 118 -17.61 8.49 12.82
C SER A 118 -16.58 7.38 13.03
N GLU A 119 -15.69 7.54 14.01
CA GLU A 119 -14.66 6.57 14.37
C GLU A 119 -15.27 5.27 14.96
N GLN A 120 -16.44 5.38 15.61
CA GLN A 120 -17.17 4.23 16.14
C GLN A 120 -17.55 3.22 15.04
N PHE A 121 -17.88 3.72 13.85
CA PHE A 121 -18.28 2.88 12.73
C PHE A 121 -17.09 2.38 11.92
N ALA A 122 -15.96 3.08 11.94
CA ALA A 122 -14.78 2.75 11.15
C ALA A 122 -14.26 1.31 11.39
N PHE A 123 -14.44 0.77 12.59
CA PHE A 123 -14.02 -0.59 12.96
C PHE A 123 -15.19 -1.50 13.37
N LYS A 124 -16.44 -1.06 13.13
CA LYS A 124 -17.62 -1.88 13.39
C LYS A 124 -17.73 -2.95 12.32
N LYS A 125 -18.04 -4.19 12.70
CA LYS A 125 -18.33 -5.24 11.73
C LYS A 125 -19.58 -4.89 10.91
N LEU A 126 -19.41 -4.70 9.61
CA LEU A 126 -20.43 -4.25 8.66
C LEU A 126 -20.23 -5.00 7.34
N ASN A 127 -21.31 -5.24 6.59
CA ASN A 127 -21.18 -5.82 5.26
C ASN A 127 -20.68 -4.74 4.29
N VAL A 128 -19.42 -4.82 3.86
CA VAL A 128 -18.78 -3.77 3.07
C VAL A 128 -19.39 -3.61 1.69
N ASP A 129 -19.73 -4.72 1.02
CA ASP A 129 -20.36 -4.70 -0.30
C ASP A 129 -21.75 -4.06 -0.28
N GLN A 130 -22.45 -4.10 0.86
CA GLN A 130 -23.76 -3.49 1.03
C GLN A 130 -23.66 -2.06 1.56
N GLU A 131 -22.93 -1.86 2.66
CA GLU A 131 -22.86 -0.58 3.36
C GLU A 131 -22.04 0.45 2.60
N PHE A 132 -20.98 0.02 1.90
CA PHE A 132 -20.02 0.87 1.18
C PHE A 132 -19.99 0.58 -0.33
N ALA A 133 -21.10 0.09 -0.90
CA ALA A 133 -21.20 -0.31 -2.31
C ALA A 133 -20.64 0.74 -3.29
N ASP A 134 -20.98 2.02 -3.07
CA ASP A 134 -20.51 3.13 -3.91
C ASP A 134 -18.99 3.32 -3.85
N ALA A 135 -18.41 3.28 -2.65
CA ALA A 135 -16.96 3.38 -2.45
C ALA A 135 -16.23 2.18 -3.07
N VAL A 136 -16.74 0.96 -2.86
CA VAL A 136 -16.19 -0.26 -3.45
C VAL A 136 -16.17 -0.16 -4.97
N GLN A 137 -17.25 0.31 -5.59
CA GLN A 137 -17.31 0.52 -7.04
C GLN A 137 -16.28 1.56 -7.52
N LYS A 138 -16.15 2.69 -6.81
CA LYS A 138 -15.19 3.75 -7.15
C LYS A 138 -13.74 3.27 -7.01
N TYR A 139 -13.39 2.56 -5.93
CA TYR A 139 -12.06 1.98 -5.80
C TYR A 139 -11.74 1.00 -6.93
N LYS A 140 -12.68 0.10 -7.26
CA LYS A 140 -12.50 -0.84 -8.38
C LYS A 140 -12.27 -0.12 -9.70
N ALA A 141 -13.00 0.97 -9.97
CA ALA A 141 -12.82 1.78 -11.17
C ALA A 141 -11.42 2.42 -11.24
N VAL A 142 -10.90 2.95 -10.12
CA VAL A 142 -9.53 3.50 -10.06
C VAL A 142 -8.51 2.41 -10.37
N ILE A 143 -8.68 1.22 -9.78
CA ILE A 143 -7.78 0.08 -9.96
C ILE A 143 -7.77 -0.41 -11.41
N GLU A 144 -8.93 -0.48 -12.05
CA GLU A 144 -9.10 -0.95 -13.42
C GLU A 144 -8.52 0.04 -14.44
N LYS A 145 -8.87 1.33 -14.33
CA LYS A 145 -8.45 2.36 -15.29
C LYS A 145 -6.99 2.78 -15.12
N PHE A 146 -6.50 2.82 -13.89
CA PHE A 146 -5.21 3.44 -13.55
C PHE A 146 -4.25 2.47 -12.86
N GLY A 147 -4.35 1.18 -13.16
CA GLY A 147 -3.71 0.10 -12.38
C GLY A 147 -2.21 0.21 -12.09
N SER A 148 -1.46 0.96 -12.91
CA SER A 148 -0.01 1.21 -12.78
C SER A 148 0.35 2.49 -12.01
N THR A 149 -0.64 3.27 -11.57
CA THR A 149 -0.44 4.53 -10.87
C THR A 149 -0.32 4.34 -9.36
N ARG A 150 0.25 5.36 -8.69
CA ARG A 150 0.25 5.47 -7.22
C ARG A 150 -1.16 5.40 -6.64
N ALA A 151 -2.13 6.05 -7.29
CA ALA A 151 -3.52 6.08 -6.84
C ALA A 151 -4.17 4.70 -6.91
N ALA A 152 -3.87 3.86 -7.91
CA ALA A 152 -4.36 2.48 -7.93
C ALA A 152 -3.75 1.62 -6.81
N PHE A 153 -2.48 1.82 -6.46
CA PHE A 153 -1.89 1.20 -5.27
C PHE A 153 -2.63 1.63 -3.99
N GLU A 154 -2.91 2.92 -3.84
CA GLU A 154 -3.64 3.47 -2.68
C GLU A 154 -5.08 2.95 -2.65
N ALA A 155 -5.77 2.85 -3.80
CA ALA A 155 -7.10 2.27 -3.92
C ALA A 155 -7.14 0.80 -3.49
N ARG A 156 -6.16 -0.02 -3.90
CA ARG A 156 -6.05 -1.42 -3.45
C ARG A 156 -5.85 -1.51 -1.94
N THR A 157 -4.99 -0.65 -1.40
CA THR A 157 -4.69 -0.59 0.03
C THR A 157 -5.92 -0.17 0.84
N ALA A 158 -6.60 0.90 0.41
CA ALA A 158 -7.78 1.44 1.07
C ALA A 158 -8.97 0.47 1.00
N LEU A 159 -9.23 -0.13 -0.17
CA LEU A 159 -10.27 -1.15 -0.30
C LEU A 159 -9.99 -2.39 0.57
N GLY A 160 -8.74 -2.84 0.60
CA GLY A 160 -8.32 -3.93 1.47
C GLY A 160 -8.49 -3.59 2.96
N ALA A 161 -8.07 -2.40 3.37
CA ALA A 161 -8.25 -1.90 4.74
C ALA A 161 -9.73 -1.78 5.12
N LEU A 162 -10.59 -1.30 4.20
CA LEU A 162 -12.03 -1.20 4.41
C LEU A 162 -12.63 -2.58 4.74
N TYR A 163 -12.35 -3.60 3.92
CA TYR A 163 -12.78 -4.97 4.22
C TYR A 163 -12.23 -5.48 5.56
N LEU A 164 -10.95 -5.23 5.84
CA LEU A 164 -10.31 -5.68 7.09
C LEU A 164 -10.96 -5.04 8.33
N HIS A 165 -11.11 -3.72 8.33
CA HIS A 165 -11.66 -2.96 9.47
C HIS A 165 -13.12 -3.29 9.76
N HIS A 166 -13.88 -3.73 8.75
CA HIS A 166 -15.27 -4.17 8.91
C HIS A 166 -15.43 -5.68 9.09
N GLY A 167 -14.33 -6.40 9.37
CA GLY A 167 -14.36 -7.81 9.76
C GLY A 167 -14.59 -8.79 8.61
N GLU A 168 -14.20 -8.41 7.39
CA GLU A 168 -14.21 -9.27 6.19
C GLU A 168 -12.77 -9.53 5.69
N PRO A 169 -11.89 -10.12 6.52
CA PRO A 169 -10.47 -10.23 6.22
C PRO A 169 -10.19 -11.08 4.97
N GLU A 170 -11.01 -12.10 4.68
CA GLU A 170 -10.85 -12.94 3.49
C GLU A 170 -11.03 -12.14 2.19
N LYS A 171 -11.93 -11.15 2.18
CA LYS A 171 -12.12 -10.25 1.04
C LYS A 171 -11.01 -9.21 0.94
N ALA A 172 -10.37 -8.85 2.05
CA ALA A 172 -9.24 -7.93 2.07
C ALA A 172 -7.97 -8.51 1.42
N VAL A 173 -7.70 -9.80 1.66
CA VAL A 173 -6.48 -10.51 1.21
C VAL A 173 -6.12 -10.27 -0.27
N PRO A 174 -6.99 -10.48 -1.27
CA PRO A 174 -6.62 -10.30 -2.68
C PRO A 174 -6.22 -8.85 -3.00
N TRP A 175 -6.88 -7.86 -2.41
CA TRP A 175 -6.58 -6.43 -2.63
C TRP A 175 -5.24 -6.04 -2.01
N LEU A 176 -4.98 -6.46 -0.77
CA LEU A 176 -3.74 -6.16 -0.06
C LEU A 176 -2.54 -6.89 -0.67
N LYS A 177 -2.74 -8.11 -1.18
CA LYS A 177 -1.72 -8.83 -1.95
C LYS A 177 -1.34 -8.07 -3.21
N ALA A 178 -2.33 -7.66 -4.01
CA ALA A 178 -2.08 -6.87 -5.20
C ALA A 178 -1.41 -5.52 -4.89
N ALA A 179 -1.77 -4.87 -3.76
CA ALA A 179 -1.09 -3.66 -3.29
C ALA A 179 0.39 -3.91 -2.96
N ALA A 180 0.71 -4.99 -2.25
CA ALA A 180 2.08 -5.34 -1.89
C ALA A 180 2.95 -5.69 -3.12
N GLU A 181 2.33 -6.23 -4.18
CA GLU A 181 2.98 -6.51 -5.45
C GLU A 181 3.19 -5.25 -6.31
N SER A 182 2.27 -4.28 -6.25
CA SER A 182 2.31 -3.04 -7.04
C SER A 182 2.87 -1.81 -6.30
N ALA A 183 3.50 -1.99 -5.15
CA ALA A 183 3.93 -0.89 -4.29
C ALA A 183 5.03 -0.02 -4.94
N PRO A 184 4.95 1.32 -4.89
CA PRO A 184 5.88 2.22 -5.59
C PRO A 184 7.22 2.43 -4.89
N GLY A 185 7.43 1.84 -3.71
CA GLY A 185 8.69 1.96 -2.97
C GLY A 185 8.71 1.09 -1.71
N PRO A 186 9.88 0.98 -1.04
CA PRO A 186 10.08 0.08 0.11
C PRO A 186 9.09 0.34 1.25
N ALA A 187 8.92 1.60 1.66
CA ALA A 187 7.99 1.96 2.72
C ALA A 187 6.55 1.53 2.41
N ALA A 188 6.03 1.95 1.25
CA ALA A 188 4.69 1.57 0.81
C ALA A 188 4.52 0.05 0.71
N LYS A 189 5.57 -0.66 0.30
CA LYS A 189 5.58 -2.12 0.23
C LYS A 189 5.54 -2.76 1.61
N ALA A 190 6.24 -2.19 2.60
CA ALA A 190 6.24 -2.68 3.97
C ALA A 190 4.86 -2.51 4.62
N TYR A 191 4.22 -1.35 4.43
CA TYR A 191 2.85 -1.12 4.88
C TYR A 191 1.85 -2.10 4.25
N ALA A 192 1.96 -2.34 2.95
CA ALA A 192 1.06 -3.27 2.26
C ALA A 192 1.27 -4.73 2.70
N TRP A 193 2.52 -5.17 2.88
CA TRP A 193 2.82 -6.50 3.44
C TRP A 193 2.34 -6.64 4.89
N SER A 194 2.50 -5.59 5.71
CA SER A 194 1.98 -5.56 7.08
C SER A 194 0.46 -5.69 7.11
N SER A 195 -0.24 -4.90 6.29
CA SER A 195 -1.70 -4.95 6.17
C SER A 195 -2.19 -6.31 5.70
N LEU A 196 -1.52 -6.90 4.70
CA LEU A 196 -1.80 -8.26 4.24
C LEU A 196 -1.58 -9.29 5.36
N GLY A 197 -0.52 -9.13 6.16
CA GLY A 197 -0.26 -9.98 7.32
C GLY A 197 -1.40 -9.97 8.31
N TYR A 198 -1.92 -8.79 8.68
CA TYR A 198 -3.09 -8.68 9.57
C TYR A 198 -4.34 -9.31 8.97
N ALA A 199 -4.62 -9.09 7.68
CA ALA A 199 -5.76 -9.74 7.02
C ALA A 199 -5.63 -11.27 6.99
N LEU A 200 -4.42 -11.80 6.80
CA LEU A 200 -4.16 -13.24 6.85
C LEU A 200 -4.27 -13.79 8.28
N GLU A 201 -3.79 -13.05 9.28
CA GLU A 201 -3.91 -13.40 10.71
C GLU A 201 -5.39 -13.50 11.10
N ASP A 202 -6.20 -12.49 10.75
CA ASP A 202 -7.64 -12.44 11.03
C ASP A 202 -8.45 -13.50 10.24
N SER A 203 -7.93 -13.93 9.07
CA SER A 203 -8.49 -15.06 8.30
C SER A 203 -8.01 -16.43 8.80
N ALA A 204 -7.39 -16.51 9.99
CA ALA A 204 -6.78 -17.72 10.56
C ALA A 204 -5.69 -18.40 9.70
N LYS A 205 -5.10 -17.67 8.74
CA LYS A 205 -3.99 -18.13 7.88
C LYS A 205 -2.64 -17.75 8.48
N THR A 206 -2.41 -18.13 9.73
CA THR A 206 -1.28 -17.64 10.55
C THR A 206 0.09 -17.91 9.93
N ALA A 207 0.29 -19.04 9.25
CA ALA A 207 1.56 -19.34 8.59
C ALA A 207 1.86 -18.37 7.43
N GLU A 208 0.83 -17.99 6.67
CA GLU A 208 0.96 -17.01 5.58
C GLU A 208 1.12 -15.59 6.16
N ALA A 209 0.41 -15.28 7.25
CA ALA A 209 0.55 -14.02 7.98
C ALA A 209 1.98 -13.79 8.46
N LEU A 210 2.59 -14.81 9.08
CA LEU A 210 3.98 -14.77 9.52
C LEU A 210 4.93 -14.42 8.35
N GLN A 211 4.78 -15.08 7.21
CA GLN A 211 5.59 -14.78 6.02
C GLN A 211 5.38 -13.35 5.51
N ALA A 212 4.15 -12.83 5.55
CA ALA A 212 3.86 -11.46 5.15
C ALA A 212 4.51 -10.44 6.10
N PHE A 213 4.43 -10.65 7.42
CA PHE A 213 5.09 -9.79 8.40
C PHE A 213 6.62 -9.84 8.29
N GLU A 214 7.21 -11.01 8.05
CA GLU A 214 8.65 -11.14 7.80
C GLU A 214 9.09 -10.39 6.54
N LYS A 215 8.30 -10.44 5.45
CA LYS A 215 8.54 -9.63 4.25
C LYS A 215 8.48 -8.14 4.55
N ALA A 216 7.52 -7.69 5.36
CA ALA A 216 7.45 -6.30 5.80
C ALA A 216 8.67 -5.90 6.65
N MET A 217 9.09 -6.77 7.58
CA MET A 217 10.23 -6.54 8.47
C MET A 217 11.54 -6.38 7.69
N ASN A 218 11.74 -7.21 6.67
CA ASN A 218 12.94 -7.20 5.83
C ASN A 218 13.11 -5.92 5.00
N LEU A 219 12.06 -5.10 4.85
CA LEU A 219 12.14 -3.80 4.20
C LEU A 219 12.73 -2.71 5.10
N GLY A 220 12.84 -2.97 6.42
CA GLY A 220 13.62 -2.13 7.33
C GLY A 220 12.93 -0.84 7.79
N GLU A 221 11.62 -0.71 7.63
CA GLU A 221 10.87 0.47 8.08
C GLU A 221 10.80 0.53 9.61
N SER A 222 11.57 1.46 10.18
CA SER A 222 11.81 1.54 11.64
C SER A 222 10.54 1.82 12.45
N ASN A 223 9.62 2.58 11.89
CA ASN A 223 8.34 2.92 12.49
C ASN A 223 7.37 1.73 12.58
N LEU A 224 7.54 0.69 11.75
CA LEU A 224 6.73 -0.53 11.79
C LEU A 224 7.33 -1.63 12.67
N LYS A 225 8.59 -1.46 13.10
CA LYS A 225 9.37 -2.53 13.73
C LYS A 225 8.71 -3.13 14.97
N GLY A 226 8.18 -2.29 15.86
CA GLY A 226 7.53 -2.75 17.09
C GLY A 226 6.29 -3.59 16.82
N ASP A 227 5.39 -3.07 15.99
CA ASP A 227 4.15 -3.74 15.60
C ASP A 227 4.41 -5.06 14.88
N LEU A 228 5.35 -5.07 13.92
CA LEU A 228 5.71 -6.25 13.17
C LEU A 228 6.35 -7.33 14.05
N LEU A 229 7.25 -6.97 14.97
CA LEU A 229 7.85 -7.95 15.88
C LEU A 229 6.80 -8.56 16.81
N LEU A 230 5.84 -7.77 17.32
CA LEU A 230 4.74 -8.30 18.11
C LEU A 230 3.85 -9.23 17.27
N ALA A 231 3.55 -8.87 16.02
CA ALA A 231 2.74 -9.69 15.13
C ALA A 231 3.42 -11.01 14.77
N ILE A 232 4.72 -10.98 14.48
CA ILE A 232 5.56 -12.17 14.26
C ILE A 232 5.53 -13.07 15.50
N ALA A 233 5.75 -12.52 16.69
CA ALA A 233 5.75 -13.30 17.93
C ALA A 233 4.38 -13.93 18.22
N ARG A 234 3.28 -13.20 18.02
CA ARG A 234 1.92 -13.75 18.13
C ARG A 234 1.69 -14.89 17.15
N CYS A 235 2.08 -14.73 15.89
CA CYS A 235 1.95 -15.78 14.88
C CYS A 235 2.76 -17.03 15.28
N GLN A 236 3.97 -16.85 15.80
CA GLN A 236 4.80 -17.95 16.30
C GLN A 236 4.16 -18.66 17.50
N GLU A 237 3.54 -17.95 18.44
CA GLU A 237 2.77 -18.55 19.54
C GLU A 237 1.62 -19.42 19.01
N VAL A 238 0.82 -18.90 18.07
CA VAL A 238 -0.32 -19.64 17.48
C VAL A 238 0.15 -20.87 16.70
N LEU A 239 1.32 -20.79 16.05
CA LEU A 239 1.96 -21.93 15.39
C LEU A 239 2.69 -22.88 16.35
N ASN A 240 2.57 -22.66 17.66
CA ASN A 240 3.19 -23.44 18.74
C ASN A 240 4.74 -23.44 18.72
N ASP A 241 5.37 -22.46 18.08
CA ASP A 241 6.82 -22.23 18.09
C ASP A 241 7.21 -21.28 19.23
N LYS A 242 7.00 -21.75 20.46
CA LYS A 242 7.23 -20.99 21.70
C LYS A 242 8.67 -20.50 21.85
N ALA A 243 9.64 -21.28 21.36
CA ALA A 243 11.04 -20.92 21.42
C ALA A 243 11.34 -19.68 20.57
N LYS A 244 10.85 -19.65 19.32
CA LYS A 244 10.98 -18.45 18.47
C LYS A 244 10.21 -17.27 19.03
N ALA A 245 8.98 -17.47 19.50
CA ALA A 245 8.19 -16.39 20.10
C ALA A 245 8.94 -15.72 21.25
N ARG A 246 9.51 -16.50 22.18
CA ARG A 246 10.33 -15.99 23.29
C ARG A 246 11.56 -15.22 22.79
N ALA A 247 12.26 -15.72 21.78
CA ALA A 247 13.40 -15.03 21.18
C ALA A 247 13.00 -13.69 20.54
N THR A 248 11.86 -13.65 19.84
CA THR A 248 11.32 -12.40 19.26
C THR A 248 10.89 -11.42 20.35
N TYR A 249 10.30 -11.86 21.45
CA TYR A 249 10.02 -10.97 22.59
C TYR A 249 11.29 -10.41 23.22
N ASP A 250 12.34 -11.22 23.36
CA ASP A 250 13.65 -10.75 23.83
C ASP A 250 14.25 -9.71 22.89
N GLN A 251 14.08 -9.89 21.58
CA GLN A 251 14.47 -8.90 20.59
C GLN A 251 13.75 -7.57 20.81
N ILE A 252 12.43 -7.58 21.04
CA ILE A 252 11.65 -6.36 21.32
C ILE A 252 12.16 -5.68 22.59
N ILE A 253 12.35 -6.44 23.67
CA ILE A 253 12.77 -5.90 24.97
C ILE A 253 14.15 -5.24 24.88
N SER A 254 15.07 -5.85 24.11
CA SER A 254 16.42 -5.36 23.91
C SER A 254 16.49 -4.16 22.97
N GLN A 255 15.77 -4.19 21.85
CA GLN A 255 15.91 -3.18 20.78
C GLN A 255 14.95 -2.00 20.93
N LEU A 256 13.84 -2.15 21.67
CA LEU A 256 12.83 -1.10 21.88
C LEU A 256 12.60 -0.86 23.39
N PRO A 257 13.66 -0.62 24.19
CA PRO A 257 13.50 -0.44 25.63
C PRO A 257 12.62 0.78 25.93
N ASN A 258 11.86 0.72 27.03
CA ASN A 258 10.97 1.79 27.50
C ASN A 258 9.79 2.14 26.58
N THR A 259 9.42 1.24 25.65
CA THR A 259 8.21 1.37 24.83
C THR A 259 7.07 0.50 25.35
N GLU A 260 5.84 0.79 24.94
CA GLU A 260 4.69 -0.12 25.18
C GLU A 260 4.94 -1.50 24.55
N PHE A 261 5.64 -1.57 23.42
CA PHE A 261 6.04 -2.84 22.80
C PHE A 261 6.87 -3.70 23.75
N ALA A 262 7.85 -3.13 24.44
CA ALA A 262 8.66 -3.88 25.40
C ALA A 262 7.87 -4.30 26.64
N LYS A 263 6.91 -3.50 27.11
CA LYS A 263 6.00 -3.90 28.20
C LYS A 263 5.15 -5.10 27.78
N ASN A 264 4.53 -5.03 26.61
CA ASN A 264 3.74 -6.12 26.02
C ASN A 264 4.60 -7.38 25.83
N ALA A 265 5.81 -7.24 25.30
CA ALA A 265 6.73 -8.36 25.09
C ALA A 265 7.10 -9.07 26.41
N ARG A 266 7.38 -8.33 27.49
CA ARG A 266 7.62 -8.93 28.82
C ARG A 266 6.41 -9.70 29.32
N PHE A 267 5.21 -9.10 29.20
CA PHE A 267 3.97 -9.73 29.61
C PHE A 267 3.74 -11.07 28.89
N PHE A 268 3.81 -11.06 27.55
CA PHE A 268 3.60 -12.27 26.76
C PHE A 268 4.71 -13.31 26.95
N LYS A 269 5.98 -12.89 27.01
CA LYS A 269 7.10 -13.80 27.27
C LYS A 269 6.95 -14.57 28.59
N ASN A 270 6.48 -13.91 29.65
CA ASN A 270 6.30 -14.55 30.96
C ASN A 270 5.14 -15.57 30.99
N ARG A 271 4.15 -15.41 30.10
CA ARG A 271 3.03 -16.37 29.95
C ARG A 271 3.45 -17.67 29.27
N ILE A 272 4.46 -17.61 28.41
CA ILE A 272 4.94 -18.76 27.64
C ILE A 272 5.88 -19.57 28.53
N GLN A 273 5.44 -20.73 29.00
CA GLN A 273 6.29 -21.71 29.69
C GLN A 273 7.41 -22.23 28.80
#